data_AF-A0A5E4IXZ9-F1
#
_entry.id   AF-A0A5E4IXZ9-F1
#
_cell.length_a   1.000
_cell.length_b   1.000
_cell.length_c   1.000
_cell.angle_alpha   90.00
_cell.angle_beta   90.00
_cell.angle_gamma   90.00
#
_symmetry.space_group_name_H-M   'P 1'
#
loop_
_entity.id
_entity.type
_entity.pdbx_description
1 polymer ?
#
loop_
_entity_poly.entity_id
_entity_poly.type
_entity_poly.pdbx_seq_one_letter_code
_entity_poly.pdbx_strand_id
1 'polypeptide(L)'
;MEDHNIIYKNENFLSSIQSFLWNITFPGIVLHELAHVFAAAITFTKIKEVELLKWDKKTGLFCGRIDVETESSFQALIIGISPFMILNFLGIMFLSLAKTSQGIMPAVFLYFAYCSVKASFPSSGDVGYIFSELNRSIHKPSNWLSKLIKYVLLIPFIIIGIFWAILLSITNIIPLVEEMYFVLLLFLLGFI
;
A
#
# COMPACT_ATOMS: atom_id res chain seq x y z
N MET A 1 5.92 -10.02 41.76
CA MET A 1 5.01 -10.80 40.90
C MET A 1 3.90 -9.90 40.35
N GLU A 2 4.20 -8.63 40.04
CA GLU A 2 3.24 -7.61 39.56
C GLU A 2 3.56 -7.12 38.13
N ASP A 3 4.74 -7.41 37.59
CA ASP A 3 5.17 -6.90 36.27
C ASP A 3 4.45 -7.55 35.08
N HIS A 4 3.87 -8.74 35.23
CA HIS A 4 3.21 -9.41 34.12
C HIS A 4 1.88 -8.75 33.71
N ASN A 5 1.18 -8.05 34.61
CA ASN A 5 -0.12 -7.42 34.29
C ASN A 5 0.01 -6.12 33.49
N ILE A 6 1.17 -5.44 33.53
CA ILE A 6 1.39 -4.19 32.80
C ILE A 6 1.59 -4.46 31.30
N ILE A 7 2.25 -5.57 30.96
CA ILE A 7 2.56 -5.94 29.57
C ILE A 7 1.28 -6.30 28.80
N TYR A 8 0.39 -7.13 29.36
CA TYR A 8 -0.87 -7.51 28.69
C TYR A 8 -1.85 -6.34 28.48
N LYS A 9 -1.81 -5.32 29.34
CA LYS A 9 -2.70 -4.15 29.20
C LYS A 9 -2.26 -3.24 28.05
N ASN A 10 -0.95 -3.22 27.75
CA ASN A 10 -0.37 -2.39 26.69
C ASN A 10 -0.66 -2.93 25.28
N GLU A 11 -0.65 -4.26 25.10
CA GLU A 11 -0.93 -4.90 23.81
C GLU A 11 -2.37 -4.67 23.32
N ASN A 12 -3.35 -4.66 24.24
CA ASN A 12 -4.75 -4.37 23.92
C ASN A 12 -4.98 -2.90 23.51
N PHE A 13 -4.19 -1.97 24.05
CA PHE A 13 -4.30 -0.56 23.72
C PHE A 13 -3.70 -0.25 22.35
N LEU A 14 -2.50 -0.77 22.06
CA LEU A 14 -1.83 -0.58 20.77
C LEU A 14 -2.62 -1.20 19.61
N SER A 15 -3.16 -2.40 19.79
CA SER A 15 -4.03 -3.04 18.80
C SER A 15 -5.34 -2.27 18.57
N SER A 16 -5.91 -1.68 19.61
CA SER A 16 -7.11 -0.83 19.50
C SER A 16 -6.82 0.46 18.72
N ILE A 17 -5.69 1.12 18.98
CA ILE A 17 -5.26 2.32 18.22
C ILE A 17 -5.01 1.95 16.76
N GLN A 18 -4.29 0.86 16.51
CA GLN A 18 -4.02 0.41 15.14
C GLN A 18 -5.31 0.14 14.38
N SER A 19 -6.28 -0.52 15.01
CA SER A 19 -7.59 -0.80 14.42
C SER A 19 -8.38 0.48 14.13
N PHE A 20 -8.36 1.44 15.05
CA PHE A 20 -8.98 2.74 14.87
C PHE A 20 -8.35 3.51 13.71
N LEU A 21 -7.02 3.62 13.67
CA LEU A 21 -6.29 4.28 12.60
C LEU A 21 -6.52 3.61 11.24
N TRP A 22 -6.59 2.28 11.22
CA TRP A 22 -6.89 1.52 10.02
C TRP A 22 -8.29 1.83 9.49
N ASN A 23 -9.29 1.82 10.38
CA ASN A 23 -10.68 2.10 10.04
C ASN A 23 -10.88 3.56 9.59
N ILE A 24 -10.12 4.53 10.11
CA ILE A 24 -10.14 5.90 9.59
C ILE A 24 -9.49 5.99 8.20
N THR A 25 -8.53 5.11 7.88
CA THR A 25 -7.88 5.09 6.57
C THR A 25 -8.59 4.20 5.54
N PHE A 26 -9.83 3.79 5.81
CA PHE A 26 -10.64 2.98 4.89
C PHE A 26 -10.77 3.57 3.47
N PRO A 27 -10.80 4.90 3.23
CA PRO A 27 -10.87 5.39 1.85
C PRO A 27 -9.64 4.99 1.03
N GLY A 28 -8.47 4.91 1.67
CA GLY A 28 -7.25 4.41 1.04
C GLY A 28 -7.37 2.95 0.62
N ILE A 29 -8.00 2.11 1.46
CA ILE A 29 -8.24 0.68 1.16
C ILE A 29 -9.17 0.55 -0.04
N VAL A 30 -10.25 1.33 -0.08
CA VAL A 30 -11.16 1.33 -1.23
C VAL A 30 -10.41 1.74 -2.51
N LEU A 31 -9.58 2.80 -2.44
CA LEU A 31 -8.76 3.22 -3.57
C LEU A 31 -7.76 2.14 -3.98
N HIS A 32 -7.17 1.42 -3.03
CA HIS A 32 -6.23 0.32 -3.28
C HIS A 32 -6.88 -0.79 -4.11
N GLU A 33 -8.06 -1.27 -3.70
CA GLU A 33 -8.78 -2.29 -4.46
C GLU A 33 -9.25 -1.76 -5.83
N LEU A 34 -9.68 -0.50 -5.90
CA LEU A 34 -10.05 0.13 -7.17
C LEU A 34 -8.85 0.25 -8.11
N ALA A 35 -7.63 0.43 -7.61
CA ALA A 35 -6.43 0.43 -8.42
C ALA A 35 -6.19 -0.94 -9.07
N HIS A 36 -6.39 -2.04 -8.33
CA HIS A 36 -6.35 -3.39 -8.88
C HIS A 36 -7.43 -3.61 -9.94
N VAL A 37 -8.67 -3.18 -9.68
CA VAL A 37 -9.78 -3.26 -10.65
C VAL A 37 -9.45 -2.49 -11.92
N PHE A 38 -8.91 -1.28 -11.78
CA PHE A 38 -8.53 -0.43 -12.92
C PHE A 38 -7.42 -1.08 -13.74
N ALA A 39 -6.40 -1.63 -13.09
CA ALA A 39 -5.32 -2.34 -13.76
C ALA A 39 -5.82 -3.60 -14.48
N ALA A 40 -6.70 -4.39 -13.84
CA ALA A 40 -7.31 -5.55 -14.45
C ALA A 40 -8.14 -5.17 -15.70
N ALA A 41 -8.86 -4.05 -15.65
CA ALA A 41 -9.59 -3.54 -16.81
C ALA A 41 -8.65 -3.15 -17.96
N ILE A 42 -7.53 -2.47 -17.69
CA ILE A 42 -6.51 -2.10 -18.70
C ILE A 42 -5.88 -3.33 -19.33
N THR A 43 -5.60 -4.37 -18.53
CA THR A 43 -4.95 -5.59 -19.01
C THR A 43 -5.93 -6.61 -19.58
N PHE A 44 -7.21 -6.25 -19.69
CA PHE A 44 -8.32 -7.13 -20.10
C PHE A 44 -8.37 -8.43 -19.28
N THR A 45 -7.98 -8.35 -18.01
CA THR A 45 -7.98 -9.49 -17.10
C THR A 45 -9.38 -9.69 -16.52
N LYS A 46 -9.85 -10.93 -16.55
CA LYS A 46 -11.19 -11.26 -16.07
C LYS A 46 -11.25 -11.20 -14.55
N ILE A 47 -12.15 -10.36 -14.03
CA ILE A 47 -12.41 -10.20 -12.60
C ILE A 47 -13.51 -11.19 -12.19
N LYS A 48 -13.25 -12.05 -11.21
CA LYS A 48 -14.25 -12.97 -10.67
C LYS A 48 -15.10 -12.34 -9.59
N GLU A 49 -14.43 -11.68 -8.66
CA GLU A 49 -15.01 -11.19 -7.42
C GLU A 49 -14.28 -9.92 -6.98
N VAL A 50 -15.03 -8.95 -6.47
CA VAL A 50 -14.51 -7.72 -5.88
C VAL A 50 -15.25 -7.47 -4.58
N GLU A 51 -14.51 -7.44 -3.47
CA GLU A 51 -14.97 -7.03 -2.17
C GLU A 51 -14.21 -5.76 -1.77
N LEU A 52 -14.77 -4.57 -2.04
CA LEU A 52 -14.07 -3.30 -1.77
C LEU A 52 -13.93 -3.01 -0.27
N LEU A 53 -14.88 -3.48 0.53
CA LEU A 53 -14.93 -3.23 1.96
C LEU A 53 -15.60 -4.40 2.66
N LYS A 54 -14.80 -5.21 3.35
CA LYS A 54 -15.26 -6.36 4.13
C LYS A 54 -14.74 -6.25 5.55
N TRP A 55 -15.66 -6.30 6.50
CA TRP A 55 -15.28 -6.35 7.91
C TRP A 55 -14.78 -7.75 8.26
N ASP A 56 -13.50 -7.87 8.58
CA ASP A 56 -12.95 -9.11 9.12
C ASP A 56 -13.22 -9.19 10.63
N LYS A 57 -14.09 -10.12 11.01
CA LYS A 57 -14.47 -10.35 12.42
C LYS A 57 -13.31 -10.80 13.30
N LYS A 58 -12.25 -11.40 12.72
CA LYS A 58 -11.09 -11.89 13.49
C LYS A 58 -10.13 -10.77 13.83
N THR A 59 -9.91 -9.84 12.89
CA THR A 59 -8.96 -8.75 13.05
C THR A 59 -9.63 -7.45 13.50
N GLY A 60 -10.95 -7.30 13.31
CA GLY A 60 -11.67 -6.06 13.59
C GLY A 60 -11.33 -4.94 12.60
N LEU A 61 -10.88 -5.31 11.40
CA LEU A 61 -10.40 -4.39 10.37
C LEU A 61 -11.27 -4.49 9.11
N PHE A 62 -11.40 -3.37 8.41
CA PHE A 62 -11.90 -3.39 7.05
C PHE A 62 -10.81 -3.87 6.09
N CYS A 63 -11.08 -4.91 5.31
CA CYS A 63 -10.17 -5.38 4.28
C CYS A 63 -10.84 -5.32 2.91
N GLY A 64 -10.02 -5.18 1.89
CA GLY A 64 -10.41 -5.38 0.52
C GLY A 64 -9.98 -6.75 0.02
N ARG A 65 -10.61 -7.22 -1.06
CA ARG A 65 -10.16 -8.38 -1.82
C ARG A 65 -10.60 -8.28 -3.26
N ILE A 66 -9.70 -8.60 -4.17
CA ILE A 66 -10.00 -8.81 -5.58
C ILE A 66 -9.54 -10.22 -6.00
N ASP A 67 -10.38 -10.93 -6.75
CA ASP A 67 -10.03 -12.21 -7.37
C ASP A 67 -10.04 -12.06 -8.90
N VAL A 68 -8.89 -12.34 -9.52
CA VAL A 68 -8.64 -12.13 -10.95
C VAL A 68 -8.05 -13.38 -11.61
N GLU A 69 -8.48 -13.70 -12.83
CA GLU A 69 -7.89 -14.76 -13.66
C GLU A 69 -6.81 -14.17 -14.57
N THR A 70 -5.55 -14.24 -14.13
CA THR A 70 -4.41 -13.82 -14.96
C THR A 70 -3.98 -14.95 -15.89
N GLU A 71 -3.82 -14.63 -17.16
CA GLU A 71 -3.32 -15.53 -18.21
C GLU A 71 -1.78 -15.44 -18.35
N SER A 72 -1.16 -14.41 -17.77
CA SER A 72 0.30 -14.22 -17.81
C SER A 72 0.84 -13.53 -16.55
N SER A 73 2.12 -13.77 -16.24
CA SER A 73 2.80 -13.04 -15.17
C SER A 73 2.89 -11.53 -15.39
N PHE A 74 2.82 -11.07 -16.64
CA PHE A 74 2.82 -9.63 -16.92
C PHE A 74 1.53 -8.98 -16.42
N GLN A 75 0.37 -9.61 -16.63
CA GLN A 75 -0.90 -9.16 -16.08
C GLN A 75 -0.87 -9.17 -14.55
N ALA A 76 -0.41 -10.26 -13.95
CA ALA A 76 -0.30 -10.36 -12.48
C ALA A 76 0.64 -9.30 -11.90
N LEU A 77 1.74 -9.00 -12.59
CA LEU A 77 2.66 -7.95 -12.17
C LEU A 77 2.02 -6.56 -12.26
N ILE A 78 1.39 -6.22 -13.38
CA ILE A 78 0.72 -4.92 -13.57
C ILE A 78 -0.36 -4.74 -12.50
N ILE A 79 -1.22 -5.73 -12.32
CA ILE A 79 -2.30 -5.67 -11.34
C ILE A 79 -1.70 -5.52 -9.94
N GLY A 80 -0.73 -6.36 -9.57
CA GLY A 80 -0.13 -6.35 -8.24
C GLY A 80 0.61 -5.05 -7.88
N ILE A 81 1.29 -4.41 -8.84
CA ILE A 81 2.00 -3.13 -8.59
C ILE A 81 1.10 -1.90 -8.74
N SER A 82 -0.11 -2.06 -9.30
CA SER A 82 -0.97 -0.92 -9.62
C SER A 82 -1.39 -0.06 -8.43
N PRO A 83 -1.70 -0.57 -7.23
CA PRO A 83 -2.05 0.29 -6.10
C PRO A 83 -0.89 1.22 -5.75
N PHE A 84 0.34 0.70 -5.79
CA PHE A 84 1.52 1.51 -5.55
C PHE A 84 1.65 2.65 -6.55
N MET A 85 1.52 2.38 -7.84
CA MET A 85 1.65 3.43 -8.86
C MET A 85 0.50 4.45 -8.79
N ILE A 86 -0.74 3.97 -8.73
CA ILE A 86 -1.94 4.80 -8.85
C ILE A 86 -2.13 5.65 -7.59
N LEU A 87 -2.01 5.06 -6.39
CA LEU A 87 -2.27 5.81 -5.16
C LEU A 87 -1.16 6.82 -4.85
N ASN A 88 0.09 6.55 -5.24
CA ASN A 88 1.14 7.56 -5.11
C ASN A 88 0.88 8.74 -6.07
N PHE A 89 0.46 8.48 -7.31
CA PHE A 89 0.04 9.53 -8.23
C PHE A 89 -1.14 10.35 -7.66
N LEU A 90 -2.19 9.68 -7.15
CA LEU A 90 -3.31 10.35 -6.49
C LEU A 90 -2.87 11.16 -5.27
N GLY A 91 -1.95 10.63 -4.46
CA GLY A 91 -1.38 11.33 -3.32
C GLY A 91 -0.74 12.66 -3.71
N ILE A 92 0.07 12.67 -4.77
CA ILE A 92 0.69 13.89 -5.32
C ILE A 92 -0.37 14.86 -5.84
N MET A 93 -1.38 14.36 -6.56
CA MET A 93 -2.49 15.19 -7.04
C MET A 93 -3.23 15.86 -5.88
N PHE A 94 -3.57 15.10 -4.83
CA PHE A 94 -4.24 15.64 -3.65
C PHE A 94 -3.36 16.66 -2.91
N LEU A 95 -2.06 16.43 -2.78
CA LEU A 95 -1.14 17.43 -2.21
C LEU A 95 -1.09 18.72 -3.04
N SER A 96 -1.12 18.60 -4.37
CA SER A 96 -1.17 19.76 -5.28
C SER A 96 -2.48 20.55 -5.11
N LEU A 97 -3.61 19.85 -5.05
CA LEU A 97 -4.93 20.45 -4.82
C LEU A 97 -5.04 21.10 -3.43
N ALA A 98 -4.43 20.50 -2.40
CA ALA A 98 -4.40 21.08 -1.06
C ALA A 98 -3.78 22.48 -1.06
N LYS A 99 -2.69 22.68 -1.81
CA LYS A 99 -1.97 23.97 -1.90
C LYS A 99 -2.78 25.08 -2.55
N THR A 100 -3.66 24.76 -3.50
CA THR A 100 -4.44 25.75 -4.26
C THR A 100 -5.83 25.98 -3.69
N SER A 101 -6.29 25.08 -2.82
CA SER A 101 -7.61 25.15 -2.19
C SER A 101 -7.68 26.12 -1.00
N GLN A 102 -8.90 26.52 -0.63
CA GLN A 102 -9.17 27.43 0.49
C GLN A 102 -10.22 26.82 1.44
N GLY A 103 -10.32 27.39 2.65
CA GLY A 103 -11.29 26.94 3.65
C GLY A 103 -10.96 25.56 4.21
N ILE A 104 -11.95 24.66 4.26
CA ILE A 104 -11.80 23.29 4.79
C ILE A 104 -11.16 22.32 3.79
N MET A 105 -11.16 22.65 2.50
CA MET A 105 -10.70 21.77 1.43
C MET A 105 -9.22 21.35 1.52
N PRO A 106 -8.26 22.21 1.95
CA PRO A 106 -6.89 21.78 2.15
C PRO A 106 -6.78 20.59 3.11
N ALA A 107 -7.52 20.60 4.22
CA ALA A 107 -7.51 19.52 5.20
C ALA A 107 -8.09 18.22 4.63
N VAL A 108 -9.18 18.33 3.86
CA VAL A 108 -9.79 17.19 3.16
C VAL A 108 -8.80 16.56 2.17
N PHE A 109 -8.14 17.38 1.35
CA PHE A 109 -7.15 16.89 0.39
C PHE A 109 -5.91 16.32 1.06
N LEU A 110 -5.42 16.92 2.15
CA LEU A 110 -4.33 16.34 2.94
C LEU A 110 -4.71 14.98 3.53
N TYR A 111 -5.93 14.82 4.02
CA TYR A 111 -6.44 13.54 4.50
C TYR A 111 -6.48 12.47 3.39
N PHE A 112 -6.96 12.81 2.19
CA PHE A 112 -6.95 11.88 1.06
C PHE A 112 -5.54 11.59 0.54
N ALA A 113 -4.64 12.56 0.56
CA ALA A 113 -3.23 12.35 0.22
C ALA A 113 -2.60 11.33 1.18
N TYR A 114 -2.80 11.52 2.49
CA TYR A 114 -2.33 10.59 3.51
C TYR A 114 -2.92 9.18 3.33
N CYS A 115 -4.23 9.07 3.15
CA CYS A 115 -4.89 7.78 2.94
C CYS A 115 -4.36 7.06 1.69
N SER A 116 -4.15 7.79 0.60
CA SER A 116 -3.63 7.23 -0.65
C SER A 116 -2.20 6.72 -0.48
N VAL A 117 -1.29 7.53 0.05
CA VAL A 117 0.12 7.11 0.22
C VAL A 117 0.22 5.93 1.18
N LYS A 118 -0.49 5.96 2.32
CA LYS A 118 -0.50 4.87 3.30
C LYS A 118 -1.00 3.56 2.68
N ALA A 119 -2.08 3.62 1.90
CA ALA A 119 -2.65 2.45 1.25
C ALA A 119 -1.96 2.07 -0.06
N SER A 120 -0.94 2.80 -0.53
CA SER A 120 -0.24 2.47 -1.78
C SER A 120 0.65 1.23 -1.66
N PHE A 121 1.03 0.85 -0.44
CA PHE A 121 1.91 -0.29 -0.23
C PHE A 121 1.16 -1.61 -0.41
N PRO A 122 1.75 -2.57 -1.13
CA PRO A 122 1.14 -3.88 -1.32
C PRO A 122 1.05 -4.63 0.01
N SER A 123 -0.05 -5.35 0.20
CA SER A 123 -0.20 -6.25 1.32
C SER A 123 0.69 -7.48 1.16
N SER A 124 0.90 -8.24 2.24
CA SER A 124 1.59 -9.53 2.17
C SER A 124 0.89 -10.51 1.21
N GLY A 125 -0.44 -10.39 1.06
CA GLY A 125 -1.23 -11.17 0.11
C GLY A 125 -0.87 -10.83 -1.34
N ASP A 126 -0.79 -9.55 -1.68
CA ASP A 126 -0.48 -9.09 -3.04
C ASP A 126 0.93 -9.49 -3.44
N VAL A 127 1.88 -9.30 -2.52
CA VAL A 127 3.27 -9.72 -2.72
C VAL A 127 3.35 -11.24 -2.93
N GLY A 128 2.66 -12.01 -2.07
CA GLY A 128 2.59 -13.47 -2.20
C GLY A 128 2.01 -13.91 -3.54
N TYR A 129 0.94 -13.26 -3.99
CA TYR A 129 0.30 -13.52 -5.27
C TYR A 129 1.26 -13.26 -6.45
N ILE A 130 1.89 -12.07 -6.51
CA ILE A 130 2.87 -11.71 -7.54
C ILE A 130 4.00 -12.75 -7.58
N PHE A 131 4.56 -13.12 -6.43
CA PHE A 131 5.64 -14.10 -6.37
C PHE A 131 5.19 -15.49 -6.82
N SER A 132 3.98 -15.91 -6.44
CA SER A 132 3.44 -17.20 -6.85
C SER A 132 3.28 -17.30 -8.36
N GLU A 133 2.77 -16.24 -9.01
CA GLU A 133 2.54 -16.22 -10.44
C GLU A 133 3.85 -16.05 -11.24
N LEU A 134 4.82 -15.29 -10.72
CA LEU A 134 6.17 -15.23 -11.29
C LEU A 134 6.86 -16.60 -11.24
N ASN A 135 6.80 -17.27 -10.10
CA ASN A 135 7.35 -18.62 -9.97
C ASN A 135 6.64 -19.60 -10.92
N ARG A 136 5.32 -19.45 -11.14
CA ARG A 136 4.57 -20.27 -12.09
C ARG A 136 5.05 -20.06 -13.52
N SER A 137 5.27 -18.84 -13.99
CA SER A 137 5.72 -18.62 -15.38
C SER A 137 7.18 -18.96 -15.63
N ILE A 138 8.02 -18.98 -14.60
CA ILE A 138 9.42 -19.42 -14.70
C ILE A 138 9.46 -20.96 -14.70
N HIS A 139 8.95 -21.59 -15.76
CA HIS A 139 8.96 -23.05 -15.95
C HIS A 139 10.36 -23.65 -16.22
N LYS A 140 11.45 -22.87 -16.07
CA LYS A 140 12.82 -23.39 -16.17
C LYS A 140 13.70 -22.91 -15.01
N PRO A 141 14.43 -23.83 -14.35
CA PRO A 141 15.29 -23.50 -13.22
C PRO A 141 16.58 -22.85 -13.73
N SER A 142 16.57 -21.52 -13.90
CA SER A 142 17.82 -20.77 -13.80
C SER A 142 17.77 -19.95 -12.52
N ASN A 143 18.56 -20.38 -11.54
CA ASN A 143 18.57 -19.83 -10.18
C ASN A 143 19.01 -18.35 -10.09
N TRP A 144 19.48 -17.76 -11.18
CA TRP A 144 19.97 -16.39 -11.22
C TRP A 144 18.95 -15.41 -11.80
N LEU A 145 18.18 -15.81 -12.83
CA LEU A 145 17.22 -14.92 -13.49
C LEU A 145 16.01 -14.64 -12.59
N SER A 146 15.53 -15.64 -11.86
CA SER A 146 14.47 -15.46 -10.86
C SER A 146 14.89 -14.53 -9.73
N LYS A 147 16.15 -14.64 -9.25
CA LYS A 147 16.74 -13.71 -8.27
C LYS A 147 16.81 -12.30 -8.83
N LEU A 148 17.29 -12.14 -10.07
CA LEU A 148 17.36 -10.85 -10.75
C LEU A 148 15.98 -10.19 -10.84
N ILE A 149 14.94 -10.94 -11.23
CA ILE A 149 13.56 -10.44 -11.29
C ILE A 149 13.09 -9.94 -9.92
N LYS A 150 13.42 -10.63 -8.81
CA LYS A 150 13.08 -10.12 -7.46
C LYS A 150 13.70 -8.75 -7.19
N TYR A 151 14.99 -8.58 -7.52
CA TYR A 151 15.67 -7.30 -7.32
C TYR A 151 15.17 -6.21 -8.26
N VAL A 152 14.91 -6.54 -9.52
CA VAL A 152 14.36 -5.61 -10.51
C VAL A 152 12.99 -5.11 -10.08
N LEU A 153 12.17 -5.95 -9.45
CA LEU A 153 10.87 -5.52 -8.91
C LEU A 153 10.97 -4.62 -7.69
N LEU A 154 12.07 -4.67 -6.93
CA LEU A 154 12.33 -3.78 -5.79
C LEU A 154 12.83 -2.39 -6.22
N ILE A 155 13.50 -2.29 -7.38
CA ILE A 155 14.07 -1.03 -7.89
C ILE A 155 13.00 0.07 -8.05
N PRO A 156 11.81 -0.17 -8.66
CA PRO A 156 10.75 0.83 -8.74
C PRO A 156 10.31 1.38 -7.37
N PHE A 157 10.23 0.53 -6.35
CA PHE A 157 9.86 0.98 -4.99
C PHE A 157 10.95 1.87 -4.39
N ILE A 158 12.23 1.53 -4.59
CA ILE A 158 13.36 2.35 -4.14
C ILE A 158 13.38 3.70 -4.87
N ILE A 159 13.21 3.70 -6.20
CA ILE A 159 13.20 4.92 -7.01
C ILE A 159 12.03 5.83 -6.59
N ILE A 160 10.84 5.26 -6.39
CA ILE A 160 9.67 6.04 -5.94
C ILE A 160 9.86 6.56 -4.51
N GLY A 161 10.47 5.79 -3.62
CA GLY A 161 10.83 6.26 -2.28
C GLY A 161 11.78 7.46 -2.31
N ILE A 162 12.83 7.38 -3.15
CA ILE A 162 13.76 8.50 -3.37
C ILE A 162 13.05 9.70 -4.02
N PHE A 163 12.15 9.45 -4.97
CA PHE A 163 11.38 10.49 -5.62
C PHE A 163 10.48 11.24 -4.62
N TRP A 164 9.78 10.52 -3.73
CA TRP A 164 9.01 11.12 -2.64
C TRP A 164 9.90 11.91 -1.70
N ALA A 165 11.05 11.36 -1.32
CA ALA A 165 12.01 12.04 -0.48
C ALA A 165 12.41 13.41 -1.04
N ILE A 166 12.69 13.46 -2.34
CA ILE A 166 13.05 14.69 -3.07
C ILE A 166 11.85 15.63 -3.16
N LEU A 167 10.68 15.12 -3.56
CA LEU A 167 9.46 15.91 -3.72
C LEU A 167 9.05 16.58 -2.40
N LEU A 168 9.13 15.86 -1.29
CA LEU A 168 8.84 16.37 0.04
C LEU A 168 9.87 17.42 0.49
N SER A 169 11.15 17.23 0.16
CA SER A 169 12.21 18.21 0.44
C SER A 169 12.02 19.51 -0.34
N ILE A 170 11.59 19.45 -1.60
CA ILE A 170 11.37 20.62 -2.46
C ILE A 170 10.12 21.40 -2.04
N THR A 171 9.09 20.71 -1.53
CA THR A 171 7.80 21.33 -1.28
C THR A 171 7.70 22.12 0.03
N ASN A 172 8.76 22.17 0.85
CA ASN A 172 8.79 22.79 2.18
C ASN A 172 7.68 22.29 3.14
N ILE A 173 7.15 21.07 2.91
CA ILE A 173 6.17 20.40 3.78
C ILE A 173 6.90 19.66 4.94
N ILE A 174 8.12 20.09 5.27
CA ILE A 174 9.08 19.41 6.16
C ILE A 174 8.49 18.99 7.53
N PRO A 175 7.59 19.75 8.19
CA PRO A 175 7.04 19.32 9.48
C PRO A 175 6.13 18.09 9.40
N LEU A 176 5.46 17.84 8.27
CA LEU A 176 4.60 16.66 8.07
C LEU A 176 5.41 15.40 7.68
N VAL A 177 6.66 15.61 7.31
CA VAL A 177 7.54 14.64 6.64
C VAL A 177 8.36 13.85 7.64
N GLU A 178 8.73 14.44 8.77
CA GLU A 178 9.42 13.74 9.85
C GLU A 178 8.61 12.55 10.39
N GLU A 179 7.28 12.68 10.48
CA GLU A 179 6.39 11.58 10.89
C GLU A 179 6.28 10.48 9.83
N MET A 180 6.26 10.83 8.54
CA MET A 180 6.18 9.84 7.45
C MET A 180 7.49 9.07 7.25
N TYR A 181 8.65 9.73 7.37
CA TYR A 181 9.94 9.04 7.35
C TYR A 181 10.10 8.12 8.54
N PHE A 182 9.60 8.50 9.72
CA PHE A 182 9.60 7.62 10.88
C PHE A 182 8.77 6.36 10.62
N VAL A 183 7.59 6.47 10.00
CA VAL A 183 6.77 5.31 9.60
C VAL A 183 7.45 4.46 8.52
N LEU A 184 8.07 5.08 7.51
CA LEU A 184 8.81 4.37 6.45
C LEU A 184 10.05 3.66 7.01
N LEU A 185 10.77 4.30 7.94
CA LEU A 185 11.93 3.75 8.65
C LEU A 185 11.51 2.59 9.54
N LEU A 186 10.42 2.71 10.30
CA LEU A 186 9.85 1.61 11.09
C LEU A 186 9.41 0.44 10.22
N PHE A 187 8.85 0.71 9.04
CA PHE A 187 8.46 -0.33 8.09
C PHE A 187 9.69 -1.05 7.50
N LEU A 188 10.75 -0.32 7.18
CA LEU A 188 12.02 -0.87 6.73
C LEU A 188 12.76 -1.64 7.83
N LEU A 189 12.61 -1.24 9.09
CA LEU A 189 13.19 -1.91 10.25
C LEU A 189 12.35 -3.10 10.76
N GLY A 190 11.05 -3.15 10.43
CA GLY A 190 10.11 -4.21 10.79
C GLY A 190 10.01 -5.36 9.79
N PHE A 191 10.73 -5.29 8.67
CA PHE A 191 10.95 -6.40 7.73
C PHE A 191 12.34 -7.02 7.97
N ILE A 192 12.52 -7.62 9.15
CA ILE A 192 13.38 -8.77 9.43
C ILE A 192 12.58 -9.77 10.26
#